data_AF-A0A9D5X9L4-F1
#
_entry.id   AF-A0A9D5X9L4-F1
#
_cell.length_a   1.000
_cell.length_b   1.000
_cell.length_c   1.000
_cell.angle_alpha   90.00
_cell.angle_beta   90.00
_cell.angle_gamma   90.00
#
_symmetry.space_group_name_H-M   'P 1'
#
loop_
_entity.id
_entity.type
_entity.pdbx_description
1 polymer ?
#
loop_
_entity_poly.entity_id
_entity_poly.type
_entity_poly.pdbx_seq_one_letter_code
_entity_poly.pdbx_strand_id
1 'polypeptide(L)'
;MGFHLRAFVPVTCGVQHNPVGSGFAGDTARLGQLREYCNAPNGYKLEVRYSPDSLRGVRLNFGNESVMLDGSGFATIPGAPGPRIQTRQLSAKLGSGEFDTQEFQVAAIAN
;
A
#
# COMPACT_ATOMS: atom_id res chain seq x y z
N MET A 1 -34.05 -8.07 34.76
CA MET A 1 -33.38 -6.75 34.64
C MET A 1 -32.25 -6.90 33.64
N GLY A 2 -32.13 -5.99 32.67
CA GLY A 2 -31.06 -6.02 31.67
C GLY A 2 -30.54 -4.62 31.44
N PHE A 3 -29.25 -4.49 31.18
CA PHE A 3 -28.59 -3.23 30.89
C PHE A 3 -28.15 -3.21 29.43
N HIS A 4 -28.46 -2.13 28.72
CA HIS A 4 -28.01 -1.91 27.35
C HIS A 4 -26.65 -1.23 27.36
N LEU A 5 -25.62 -1.97 26.97
CA LEU A 5 -24.28 -1.43 26.81
C LEU A 5 -24.12 -0.93 25.37
N ARG A 6 -23.75 0.35 25.21
CA ARG A 6 -23.30 0.92 23.93
C ARG A 6 -21.83 1.29 24.05
N ALA A 7 -21.02 0.86 23.09
CA ALA A 7 -19.63 1.23 22.98
C ALA A 7 -19.36 1.81 21.59
N PHE A 8 -18.40 2.73 21.51
CA PHE A 8 -17.89 3.27 20.25
C PHE A 8 -16.54 2.61 19.95
N VAL A 9 -16.41 1.99 18.78
CA VAL A 9 -15.15 1.40 18.33
C VAL A 9 -14.57 2.29 17.22
N PRO A 10 -13.38 2.90 17.41
CA PRO A 10 -12.79 3.74 16.38
C PRO A 10 -12.37 2.90 15.16
N VAL A 11 -12.52 3.49 13.97
CA VAL A 11 -11.95 2.93 12.75
C VAL A 11 -10.44 3.14 12.78
N THR A 12 -9.70 2.06 12.62
CA THR A 12 -8.24 2.01 12.57
C THR A 12 -7.84 1.28 11.31
N CYS A 13 -7.12 1.96 10.42
CA CYS A 13 -6.41 1.36 9.30
C CYS A 13 -4.90 1.54 9.52
N GLY A 14 -4.09 0.58 9.10
CA GLY A 14 -2.65 0.62 9.22
C GLY A 14 -1.97 -0.28 8.20
N VAL A 15 -0.74 0.11 7.84
CA VAL A 15 0.13 -0.65 6.95
C VAL A 15 1.48 -0.81 7.62
N GLN A 16 2.02 -2.02 7.59
CA GLN A 16 3.37 -2.32 8.05
C GLN A 16 4.17 -2.88 6.87
N HIS A 17 5.35 -2.30 6.62
CA HIS A 17 6.27 -2.79 5.61
C HIS A 17 7.31 -3.72 6.25
N ASN A 18 7.39 -4.94 5.74
CA ASN A 18 8.40 -5.93 6.11
C ASN A 18 9.36 -6.09 4.93
N PRO A 19 10.55 -5.46 4.98
CA PRO A 19 11.53 -5.60 3.92
C PRO A 19 12.01 -7.05 3.86
N VAL A 20 12.12 -7.56 2.64
CA VAL A 20 12.81 -8.83 2.36
C VAL A 20 14.08 -8.42 1.60
N GLY A 21 15.22 -9.05 1.90
CA GLY A 21 16.53 -8.65 1.37
C GLY A 21 16.48 -8.24 -0.10
N SER A 22 17.18 -7.14 -0.43
CA SER A 22 17.14 -6.53 -1.76
C SER A 22 17.59 -7.52 -2.82
N GLY A 23 16.70 -7.82 -3.76
CA GLY A 23 16.98 -8.68 -4.90
C GLY A 23 16.30 -8.15 -6.15
N PHE A 24 17.06 -8.09 -7.23
CA PHE A 24 16.54 -7.80 -8.56
C PHE A 24 16.30 -9.11 -9.31
N ALA A 25 15.14 -9.23 -9.94
CA ALA A 25 14.85 -10.26 -10.93
C ALA A 25 14.61 -9.56 -12.27
N GLY A 26 15.67 -9.38 -13.05
CA GLY A 26 15.66 -8.47 -14.21
C GLY A 26 15.34 -7.04 -13.76
N ASP A 27 14.40 -6.37 -14.43
CA ASP A 27 13.99 -5.00 -14.12
C ASP A 27 13.02 -4.90 -12.92
N THR A 28 12.80 -5.99 -12.19
CA THR A 28 11.89 -6.03 -11.04
C THR A 28 12.67 -6.08 -9.73
N ALA A 29 12.59 -4.99 -8.97
CA ALA A 29 13.08 -4.92 -7.60
C ALA A 29 12.04 -5.53 -6.64
N ARG A 30 12.44 -6.53 -5.85
CA ARG A 30 11.61 -7.06 -4.77
C ARG A 30 11.79 -6.18 -3.53
N LEU A 31 10.70 -5.56 -3.07
CA LEU A 31 10.73 -4.61 -1.95
C LEU A 31 10.28 -5.23 -0.62
N GLY A 32 9.69 -6.42 -0.68
CA GLY A 32 9.31 -7.19 0.49
C GLY A 32 7.82 -7.42 0.55
N GLN A 33 7.22 -7.22 1.72
CA GLN A 33 5.81 -7.47 1.96
C GLN A 33 5.15 -6.30 2.69
N LEU A 34 3.88 -6.05 2.36
CA LEU A 34 3.04 -5.13 3.11
C LEU A 34 1.99 -5.93 3.87
N ARG A 35 1.90 -5.68 5.17
CA ARG A 35 0.83 -6.18 6.02
C ARG A 35 -0.16 -5.05 6.27
N GLU A 36 -1.37 -5.25 5.80
CA GLU A 36 -2.48 -4.32 5.90
C GLU A 36 -3.43 -4.78 7.00
N TYR A 37 -3.92 -3.82 7.76
CA TYR A 37 -4.98 -3.99 8.73
C TYR A 37 -5.97 -2.86 8.56
N CYS A 38 -7.26 -3.15 8.39
CA CYS A 38 -8.30 -2.16 8.63
C CYS A 38 -9.60 -2.79 9.13
N ASN A 39 -10.25 -2.13 10.09
CA ASN A 39 -11.55 -2.52 10.64
C ASN A 39 -12.74 -1.70 10.07
N ALA A 40 -12.53 -0.89 9.04
CA ALA A 40 -13.57 -0.07 8.41
C ALA A 40 -14.64 -0.95 7.74
N PRO A 41 -15.94 -0.77 8.05
CA PRO A 41 -17.02 -1.60 7.50
C PRO A 41 -17.18 -1.44 5.98
N ASN A 42 -16.92 -0.25 5.45
CA ASN A 42 -16.97 0.04 4.01
C ASN A 42 -15.66 -0.25 3.28
N GLY A 43 -14.69 -0.86 3.99
CA GLY A 43 -13.39 -1.17 3.44
C GLY A 43 -12.44 0.02 3.42
N TYR A 44 -11.39 -0.12 2.61
CA TYR A 44 -10.31 0.85 2.51
C TYR A 44 -9.63 0.80 1.14
N LYS A 45 -8.88 1.85 0.84
CA LYS A 45 -7.94 1.94 -0.27
C LYS A 45 -6.52 2.11 0.25
N LEU A 46 -5.53 1.78 -0.56
CA LEU A 46 -4.14 2.14 -0.29
C LEU A 46 -3.80 3.42 -1.04
N GLU A 47 -3.14 4.33 -0.35
CA GLU A 47 -2.54 5.53 -0.93
C GLU A 47 -1.03 5.39 -0.87
N VAL A 48 -0.39 5.52 -2.02
CA VAL A 48 1.06 5.64 -2.14
C VAL A 48 1.36 7.13 -2.28
N ARG A 49 2.29 7.64 -1.48
CA ARG A 49 2.80 9.01 -1.59
C ARG A 49 4.28 8.95 -1.94
N TYR A 50 4.71 9.82 -2.83
CA TYR A 50 6.09 9.92 -3.29
C TYR A 50 6.41 11.36 -3.65
N SER A 51 7.69 11.67 -3.88
CA SER A 51 8.09 13.01 -4.30
C SER A 51 7.48 13.36 -5.67
N PRO A 52 6.85 14.54 -5.83
CA PRO A 52 6.38 14.98 -7.14
C PRO A 52 7.51 14.98 -8.19
N ASP A 53 7.16 14.68 -9.43
CA ASP A 53 8.06 14.48 -10.58
C ASP A 53 9.09 13.34 -10.43
N SER A 54 9.14 12.64 -9.30
CA SER A 54 9.96 11.45 -9.09
C SER A 54 9.21 10.16 -9.46
N LEU A 55 9.97 9.06 -9.59
CA LEU A 55 9.47 7.71 -9.87
C LEU A 55 8.54 7.56 -11.09
N ARG A 56 8.54 8.54 -12.01
CA ARG A 56 7.67 8.52 -13.20
C ARG A 56 7.95 7.28 -14.05
N GLY A 57 6.90 6.54 -14.39
CA GLY A 57 6.99 5.30 -15.18
C GLY A 57 7.37 4.07 -14.36
N VAL A 58 7.66 4.20 -13.06
CA VAL A 58 7.81 3.04 -12.17
C VAL A 58 6.45 2.38 -11.99
N ARG A 59 6.41 1.05 -12.12
CA ARG A 59 5.21 0.27 -11.82
C ARG A 59 5.37 -0.42 -10.48
N LEU A 60 4.60 -0.01 -9.48
CA LEU A 60 4.51 -0.71 -8.22
C LEU A 60 3.47 -1.83 -8.32
N ASN A 61 3.82 -3.02 -7.82
CA ASN A 61 2.93 -4.18 -7.77
C ASN A 61 2.71 -4.58 -6.32
N PHE A 62 1.44 -4.77 -5.97
CA PHE A 62 0.95 -5.12 -4.65
C PHE A 62 0.17 -6.43 -4.77
N GLY A 63 0.86 -7.57 -4.73
CA GLY A 63 0.28 -8.86 -5.09
C GLY A 63 -0.23 -8.85 -6.54
N ASN A 64 -1.55 -8.92 -6.72
CA ASN A 64 -2.19 -8.96 -8.05
C ASN A 64 -2.57 -7.57 -8.59
N GLU A 65 -2.58 -6.53 -7.75
CA GLU A 65 -2.83 -5.17 -8.22
C GLU A 65 -1.53 -4.48 -8.56
N SER A 66 -1.62 -3.47 -9.42
CA SER A 66 -0.46 -2.67 -9.78
C SER A 66 -0.86 -1.28 -10.20
N VAL A 67 0.05 -0.33 -10.00
CA VAL A 67 -0.14 1.07 -10.34
C VAL A 67 1.13 1.60 -10.99
N MET A 68 0.98 2.38 -12.05
CA MET A 68 2.08 3.14 -12.65
C MET A 68 2.10 4.52 -12.01
N LEU A 69 3.27 4.92 -11.53
CA LEU A 69 3.46 6.25 -10.96
C LEU A 69 3.65 7.25 -12.10
N ASP A 70 2.89 8.33 -12.06
CA ASP A 70 2.81 9.34 -13.13
C ASP A 70 3.63 10.61 -12.84
N GLY A 71 4.19 10.71 -11.63
CA GLY A 71 4.91 11.89 -11.16
C GLY A 71 4.01 12.90 -10.42
N SER A 72 2.74 12.60 -10.18
CA SER A 72 1.83 13.50 -9.42
C SER A 72 2.15 13.60 -7.93
N GLY A 73 2.99 12.71 -7.41
CA GLY A 73 3.34 12.62 -5.99
C GLY A 73 2.39 11.73 -5.17
N PHE A 74 1.34 11.18 -5.79
CA PHE A 74 0.53 10.14 -5.15
C PHE A 74 -0.06 9.15 -6.16
N ALA A 75 -0.52 8.02 -5.65
CA ALA A 75 -1.24 7.01 -6.43
C ALA A 75 -2.19 6.25 -5.50
N THR A 76 -3.33 5.79 -6.04
CA THR A 76 -4.29 4.99 -5.29
C THR A 76 -4.32 3.56 -5.81
N ILE A 77 -4.39 2.58 -4.91
CA ILE A 77 -4.51 1.16 -5.24
C ILE A 77 -5.74 0.61 -4.49
N PRO A 78 -6.52 -0.28 -5.13
CA PRO A 78 -7.57 -1.00 -4.43
C PRO A 78 -7.06 -1.73 -3.18
N GLY A 79 -7.75 -1.49 -2.06
CA GLY A 79 -7.58 -2.23 -0.81
C GLY A 79 -8.57 -3.38 -0.73
N ALA A 80 -9.45 -3.36 0.26
CA ALA A 80 -10.51 -4.35 0.43
C ALA A 80 -11.89 -3.68 0.55
N PRO A 81 -12.98 -4.35 0.14
CA PRO A 81 -14.35 -3.80 0.21
C PRO A 81 -14.97 -3.87 1.62
N GLY A 82 -14.22 -4.28 2.63
CA GLY A 82 -14.67 -4.42 4.02
C GLY A 82 -13.49 -4.60 4.98
N PRO A 83 -13.76 -4.89 6.27
CA PRO A 83 -12.73 -5.13 7.26
C PRO A 83 -11.82 -6.29 6.84
N ARG A 84 -10.50 -6.07 6.84
CA ARG A 84 -9.55 -7.09 6.39
C ARG A 84 -8.18 -6.94 7.01
N ILE A 85 -7.58 -8.08 7.30
CA ILE A 85 -6.14 -8.22 7.52
C ILE A 85 -5.60 -8.99 6.32
N GLN A 86 -4.61 -8.44 5.61
CA GLN A 86 -4.02 -9.13 4.47
C GLN A 86 -2.54 -8.81 4.34
N THR A 87 -1.82 -9.71 3.68
CA THR A 87 -0.40 -9.54 3.37
C THR A 87 -0.22 -9.63 1.86
N ARG A 88 0.51 -8.67 1.28
CA ARG A 88 0.79 -8.61 -0.16
C ARG A 88 2.28 -8.53 -0.39
N GLN A 89 2.76 -9.20 -1.44
CA GLN A 89 4.12 -8.96 -1.92
C GLN A 89 4.19 -7.57 -2.54
N LEU A 90 5.25 -6.82 -2.22
CA LEU A 90 5.55 -5.53 -2.82
C LEU A 90 6.77 -5.67 -3.73
N SER A 91 6.60 -5.28 -4.99
CA SER A 91 7.69 -5.16 -5.95
C SER A 91 7.56 -3.90 -6.79
N ALA A 92 8.68 -3.40 -7.31
CA ALA A 92 8.71 -2.32 -8.27
C ALA A 92 9.33 -2.84 -9.57
N LYS A 93 8.67 -2.60 -10.69
CA LYS A 93 9.28 -2.74 -12.01
C LYS A 93 9.79 -1.38 -12.45
N LEU A 94 11.09 -1.29 -12.66
CA LEU A 94 11.74 -0.04 -13.05
C LEU A 94 11.46 0.20 -14.53
N GLY A 95 11.14 1.44 -14.87
CA GLY A 95 11.16 1.89 -16.27
C GLY A 95 12.60 2.08 -16.74
N SER A 96 12.79 2.91 -17.76
CA SER A 96 14.12 3.35 -18.23
C SER A 96 14.84 4.32 -17.27
N GLY A 97 14.48 4.35 -15.99
CA GLY A 97 14.98 5.31 -14.99
C GLY A 97 15.55 4.62 -13.76
N GLU A 98 16.48 5.30 -13.07
CA GLU A 98 17.04 4.85 -11.80
C GLU A 98 15.96 4.86 -10.69
N PHE A 99 16.02 3.90 -9.77
CA PHE A 99 15.03 3.73 -8.72
C PHE A 99 15.67 3.88 -7.35
N ASP A 100 15.30 4.95 -6.66
CA ASP A 100 15.58 5.11 -5.25
C ASP A 100 14.38 4.60 -4.43
N THR A 101 14.60 3.52 -3.69
CA THR A 101 13.61 2.87 -2.81
C THR A 101 13.21 3.74 -1.62
N GLN A 102 13.94 4.81 -1.32
CA GLN A 102 13.65 5.68 -0.16
C GLN A 102 12.54 6.72 -0.42
N GLU A 103 11.97 6.76 -1.62
CA GLU A 103 11.12 7.88 -2.06
C GLU A 103 9.60 7.70 -1.89
N PHE A 104 9.11 6.62 -1.27
CA PHE A 104 7.66 6.45 -1.15
C PHE A 104 7.15 5.90 0.20
N GLN A 105 5.92 6.28 0.54
CA GLN A 105 5.18 5.85 1.71
C GLN A 105 3.86 5.22 1.29
N VAL A 106 3.37 4.24 2.06
CA VAL A 106 2.09 3.57 1.80
C VAL A 106 1.21 3.69 3.04
N ALA A 107 -0.02 4.16 2.87
CA ALA A 107 -1.02 4.27 3.92
C ALA A 107 -2.34 3.58 3.51
N ALA A 108 -3.03 2.99 4.48
CA ALA A 108 -4.39 2.48 4.29
C ALA A 108 -5.40 3.56 4.74
N ILE A 109 -6.30 3.93 3.83
CA ILE A 109 -7.28 5.00 4.02
C ILE A 109 -8.67 4.38 4.00
N ALA A 110 -9.42 4.51 5.10
CA ALA A 110 -10.79 4.03 5.19
C ALA A 110 -11.69 4.71 4.14
N ASN A 111 -12.65 3.96 3.60
CA ASN A 111 -13.68 4.46 2.68
C ASN A 111 -14.88 5.05 3.41
#